data_AF-A0A5B7WT58-F1
#
_entry.id   AF-A0A5B7WT58-F1
#
_cell.length_a   1.000
_cell.length_b   1.000
_cell.length_c   1.000
_cell.angle_alpha   90.00
_cell.angle_beta   90.00
_cell.angle_gamma   90.00
#
_symmetry.space_group_name_H-M   'P 1'
#
loop_
_entity.id
_entity.type
_entity.pdbx_description
1 polymer ?
#
loop_
_entity_poly.entity_id
_entity_poly.type
_entity_poly.pdbx_seq_one_letter_code
_entity_poly.pdbx_strand_id
1 'polypeptide(L)'
;MGRVSRAAGRAGRLALAYSSGNRAALREAGLNYDELQALGDPVAIGLKIIETAFESQADSTVADAEERDIVASVVEWILEHPADRPPTPEDVVRKSIETTIAETALTEVSSTMYAKDASFEKRRGLERQIRDVAAEYAAQATLNPLGATEQQMAQAIENGIRDIGQIFGVTS
;
A
#
# COMPACT_ATOMS: atom_id res chain seq x y z
N MET A 1 -6.95 -1.51 -10.64
CA MET A 1 -5.65 -0.90 -11.00
C MET A 1 -5.56 0.56 -10.56
N GLY A 2 -5.85 1.56 -11.42
CA GLY A 2 -5.53 2.96 -11.11
C GLY A 2 -6.26 3.63 -9.92
N ARG A 3 -7.29 3.00 -9.31
CA ARG A 3 -7.91 3.52 -8.07
C ARG A 3 -7.07 3.17 -6.84
N VAL A 4 -6.80 1.88 -6.64
CA VAL A 4 -5.99 1.39 -5.52
C VAL A 4 -4.58 1.98 -5.52
N SER A 5 -3.94 2.09 -6.69
CA SER A 5 -2.63 2.76 -6.82
C SER A 5 -2.69 4.25 -6.44
N ARG A 6 -3.79 4.95 -6.72
CA ARG A 6 -4.01 6.33 -6.28
C ARG A 6 -4.24 6.43 -4.78
N ALA A 7 -5.03 5.53 -4.19
CA ALA A 7 -5.25 5.46 -2.75
C ALA A 7 -3.93 5.21 -1.99
N ALA A 8 -3.12 4.25 -2.43
CA ALA A 8 -1.81 3.99 -1.87
C ALA A 8 -0.83 5.18 -2.05
N GLY A 9 -0.83 5.82 -3.22
CA GLY A 9 -0.06 7.04 -3.45
C GLY A 9 -0.50 8.21 -2.56
N ARG A 10 -1.80 8.32 -2.28
CA ARG A 10 -2.38 9.31 -1.36
C ARG A 10 -1.96 9.00 0.09
N ALA A 11 -1.98 7.74 0.50
CA ALA A 11 -1.49 7.31 1.82
C ALA A 11 -0.02 7.70 2.01
N GLY A 12 0.82 7.44 1.01
CA GLY A 12 2.21 7.92 0.95
C GLY A 12 2.34 9.43 1.19
N ARG A 13 1.54 10.23 0.48
CA ARG A 13 1.56 11.70 0.62
C ARG A 13 1.10 12.17 2.01
N LEU A 14 0.09 11.52 2.59
CA LEU A 14 -0.42 11.89 3.91
C LEU A 14 0.56 11.52 5.02
N ALA A 15 1.25 10.39 4.90
CA ALA A 15 2.35 10.02 5.78
C ALA A 15 3.48 11.06 5.75
N LEU A 16 3.82 11.54 4.56
CA LEU A 16 4.79 12.62 4.36
C LEU A 16 4.34 13.95 4.99
N ALA A 17 3.07 14.29 4.81
CA ALA A 17 2.50 15.49 5.41
C ALA A 17 2.54 15.41 6.94
N TYR A 18 2.32 14.22 7.50
CA TYR A 18 2.48 13.98 8.93
C TYR A 18 3.95 14.07 9.38
N SER A 19 4.89 13.37 8.74
CA SER A 19 6.29 13.38 9.17
C SER A 19 6.94 14.77 9.07
N SER A 20 6.51 15.58 8.10
CA SER A 20 6.98 16.96 7.92
C SER A 20 6.22 18.02 8.71
N GLY A 21 5.17 17.65 9.46
CA GLY A 21 4.33 18.62 10.19
C GLY A 21 3.48 19.53 9.30
N ASN A 22 3.21 19.13 8.05
CA ASN A 22 2.41 19.88 7.09
C ASN A 22 0.91 19.79 7.39
N ARG A 23 0.46 20.66 8.31
CA ARG A 23 -0.94 20.76 8.74
C ARG A 23 -1.91 21.08 7.61
N ALA A 24 -1.49 21.86 6.61
CA ALA A 24 -2.36 22.26 5.50
C ALA A 24 -2.75 21.06 4.63
N ALA A 25 -1.77 20.26 4.22
CA ALA A 25 -1.99 19.07 3.40
C ALA A 25 -2.82 18.00 4.12
N LEU A 26 -2.61 17.83 5.43
CA LEU A 26 -3.44 16.92 6.24
C LEU A 26 -4.89 17.42 6.31
N ARG A 27 -5.10 18.72 6.58
CA ARG A 27 -6.44 19.31 6.69
C ARG A 27 -7.23 19.22 5.39
N GLU A 28 -6.58 19.42 4.25
CA GLU A 28 -7.20 19.23 2.92
C GLU A 28 -7.70 17.81 2.69
N ALA A 29 -7.09 16.83 3.35
CA ALA A 29 -7.52 15.43 3.31
C ALA A 29 -8.50 15.05 4.43
N GLY A 30 -8.89 15.99 5.30
CA GLY A 30 -9.77 15.73 6.44
C GLY A 30 -9.06 15.25 7.71
N LEU A 31 -7.72 15.31 7.75
CA LEU A 31 -6.91 14.95 8.91
C LEU A 31 -6.48 16.19 9.71
N ASN A 32 -6.45 16.07 11.03
CA ASN A 32 -5.90 17.09 11.93
C ASN A 32 -4.58 16.60 12.52
N TYR A 33 -3.50 17.35 12.28
CA TYR A 33 -2.17 17.00 12.76
C TYR A 33 -2.09 16.88 14.30
N ASP A 34 -2.70 17.82 15.01
CA ASP A 34 -2.61 17.85 16.47
C ASP A 34 -3.44 16.71 17.08
N GLU A 35 -4.56 16.34 16.45
CA GLU A 35 -5.34 15.13 16.84
C GLU A 35 -4.55 13.85 16.56
N LEU A 36 -3.88 13.75 15.40
CA LEU A 36 -3.01 12.61 15.09
C LEU A 36 -1.86 12.50 16.10
N GLN A 37 -1.22 13.61 16.47
CA GLN A 37 -0.19 13.58 17.52
C GLN A 37 -0.75 13.19 18.88
N ALA A 38 -1.96 13.63 19.23
CA ALA A 38 -2.60 13.32 20.50
C ALA A 38 -2.94 11.83 20.65
N LEU A 39 -3.02 11.05 19.56
CA LEU A 39 -3.19 9.60 19.62
C LEU A 39 -2.04 8.92 20.38
N GLY A 40 -0.82 9.47 20.30
CA GLY A 40 0.36 8.93 20.99
C GLY A 40 0.78 7.51 20.57
N ASP A 41 0.08 6.92 19.60
CA ASP A 41 0.32 5.58 19.08
C ASP A 41 0.66 5.65 17.57
N PRO A 42 1.92 5.37 17.19
CA PRO A 42 2.38 5.31 15.81
C PRO A 42 1.51 4.45 14.89
N VAL A 43 0.97 3.35 15.41
CA VAL A 43 0.14 2.42 14.65
C VAL A 43 -1.22 3.04 14.35
N ALA A 44 -1.88 3.59 15.38
CA ALA A 44 -3.16 4.28 15.21
C ALA A 44 -3.07 5.45 14.23
N ILE A 45 -1.94 6.18 14.22
CA ILE A 45 -1.69 7.26 13.26
C ILE A 45 -1.59 6.70 11.83
N GLY A 46 -0.78 5.66 11.63
CA GLY A 46 -0.61 5.02 10.32
C GLY A 46 -1.92 4.46 9.77
N LEU A 47 -2.71 3.79 10.61
CA LEU A 47 -4.04 3.28 10.24
C LEU A 47 -4.98 4.42 9.87
N LYS A 48 -5.03 5.51 10.64
CA LYS A 48 -5.91 6.65 10.33
C LYS A 48 -5.57 7.31 8.99
N ILE A 49 -4.28 7.37 8.67
CA ILE A 49 -3.78 7.86 7.39
C ILE A 49 -4.21 6.95 6.24
N ILE A 50 -4.07 5.63 6.39
CA ILE A 50 -4.51 4.66 5.39
C ILE A 50 -6.03 4.71 5.21
N GLU A 51 -6.80 4.63 6.28
CA GLU A 51 -8.27 4.72 6.25
C GLU A 51 -8.71 5.97 5.48
N THR A 52 -8.15 7.14 5.81
CA THR A 52 -8.52 8.39 5.14
C THR A 52 -8.11 8.42 3.66
N ALA A 53 -6.99 7.78 3.31
CA ALA A 53 -6.54 7.70 1.93
C ALA A 53 -7.48 6.82 1.08
N PHE A 54 -7.92 5.69 1.63
CA PHE A 54 -8.74 4.69 0.96
C PHE A 54 -10.25 5.03 1.01
N GLU A 55 -10.77 5.60 2.11
CA GLU A 55 -12.19 5.98 2.26
C GLU A 55 -12.62 7.16 1.39
N SER A 56 -11.68 7.98 0.90
CA SER A 56 -12.00 9.21 0.17
C SER A 56 -12.73 9.01 -1.18
N GLN A 57 -12.92 7.76 -1.64
CA GLN A 57 -13.60 7.42 -2.90
C GLN A 57 -14.48 6.14 -2.85
N ALA A 58 -14.88 5.65 -1.67
CA ALA A 58 -15.66 4.42 -1.55
C ALA A 58 -17.09 4.57 -2.11
N ASP A 59 -17.46 3.76 -3.11
CA ASP A 59 -18.76 3.79 -3.81
C ASP A 59 -19.43 2.39 -3.85
N SER A 60 -19.05 1.49 -2.94
CA SER A 60 -19.56 0.11 -2.76
C SER A 60 -19.29 -0.84 -3.94
N THR A 61 -18.07 -0.82 -4.50
CA THR A 61 -17.66 -1.62 -5.67
C THR A 61 -16.67 -2.75 -5.33
N VAL A 62 -16.27 -3.57 -6.33
CA VAL A 62 -15.18 -4.56 -6.17
C VAL A 62 -13.86 -3.89 -5.76
N ALA A 63 -13.62 -2.64 -6.19
CA ALA A 63 -12.45 -1.88 -5.72
C ALA A 63 -12.49 -1.68 -4.20
N ASP A 64 -13.67 -1.48 -3.60
CA ASP A 64 -13.82 -1.38 -2.15
C ASP A 64 -13.54 -2.71 -1.42
N ALA A 65 -13.66 -3.86 -2.11
CA ALA A 65 -13.27 -5.15 -1.55
C ALA A 65 -11.73 -5.29 -1.54
N GLU A 66 -11.07 -4.95 -2.64
CA GLU A 66 -9.60 -4.92 -2.72
C GLU A 66 -8.99 -3.95 -1.70
N GLU A 67 -9.60 -2.77 -1.54
CA GLU A 67 -9.16 -1.77 -0.55
C GLU A 67 -9.29 -2.26 0.89
N ARG A 68 -10.37 -2.98 1.22
CA ARG A 68 -10.56 -3.59 2.54
C ARG A 68 -9.58 -4.73 2.80
N ASP A 69 -9.31 -5.54 1.79
CA ASP A 69 -8.34 -6.64 1.88
C ASP A 69 -6.92 -6.09 2.12
N ILE A 70 -6.54 -5.02 1.43
CA ILE A 70 -5.26 -4.32 1.66
C ILE A 70 -5.16 -3.80 3.10
N VAL A 71 -6.21 -3.11 3.59
CA VAL A 71 -6.24 -2.62 4.98
C VAL A 71 -6.12 -3.77 5.97
N ALA A 72 -6.86 -4.85 5.76
CA ALA A 72 -6.81 -6.04 6.62
C ALA A 72 -5.42 -6.69 6.63
N SER A 73 -4.79 -6.86 5.47
CA SER A 73 -3.43 -7.37 5.32
C SER A 73 -2.39 -6.51 6.05
N VAL A 74 -2.54 -5.18 6.03
CA VAL A 74 -1.66 -4.27 6.77
C VAL A 74 -1.88 -4.38 8.27
N VAL A 75 -3.13 -4.49 8.73
CA VAL A 75 -3.46 -4.72 10.15
C VAL A 75 -2.90 -6.04 10.63
N GLU A 76 -3.02 -7.11 9.85
CA GLU A 76 -2.44 -8.42 10.19
C GLU A 76 -0.92 -8.31 10.38
N TRP A 77 -0.22 -7.67 9.43
CA TRP A 77 1.23 -7.45 9.52
C TRP A 77 1.64 -6.60 10.74
N ILE A 78 0.82 -5.60 11.12
CA ILE A 78 1.02 -4.83 12.35
C ILE A 78 0.94 -5.75 13.59
N LEU A 79 -0.03 -6.67 13.63
CA LEU A 79 -0.22 -7.58 14.76
C LEU A 79 0.88 -8.65 14.87
N GLU A 80 1.61 -8.92 13.79
CA GLU A 80 2.80 -9.77 13.81
C GLU A 80 4.00 -9.11 14.51
N HIS A 81 3.97 -7.78 14.71
CA HIS A 81 5.04 -7.07 15.40
C HIS A 81 4.97 -7.28 16.92
N PRO A 82 6.13 -7.40 17.60
CA PRO A 82 6.17 -7.40 19.06
C PRO A 82 5.56 -6.11 19.62
N ALA A 83 4.76 -6.21 20.68
CA ALA A 83 4.11 -5.06 21.30
C ALA A 83 5.10 -3.99 21.83
N ASP A 84 6.34 -4.39 22.15
CA ASP A 84 7.43 -3.50 22.57
C ASP A 84 8.11 -2.77 21.41
N ARG A 85 7.83 -3.18 20.16
CA ARG A 85 8.44 -2.66 18.93
C ARG A 85 7.40 -2.52 17.81
N PRO A 86 6.41 -1.64 17.99
CA PRO A 86 5.42 -1.38 16.95
C PRO A 86 6.08 -0.74 15.73
N PRO A 87 5.53 -0.97 14.52
CA PRO A 87 5.99 -0.30 13.32
C PRO A 87 5.74 1.22 13.40
N THR A 88 6.59 2.00 12.73
CA THR A 88 6.38 3.45 12.62
C THR A 88 5.24 3.77 11.65
N PRO A 89 4.68 5.00 11.64
CA PRO A 89 3.64 5.36 10.68
C PRO A 89 4.14 5.24 9.23
N GLU A 90 5.43 5.50 9.00
CA GLU A 90 6.07 5.35 7.69
C GLU A 90 6.18 3.89 7.28
N ASP A 91 6.47 2.98 8.21
CA ASP A 91 6.50 1.54 7.94
C ASP A 91 5.11 1.01 7.57
N VAL A 92 4.09 1.44 8.30
CA VAL A 92 2.68 1.08 8.03
C VAL A 92 2.26 1.53 6.62
N VAL A 93 2.67 2.72 6.20
CA VAL A 93 2.37 3.25 4.86
C VAL A 93 3.22 2.56 3.78
N ARG A 94 4.49 2.27 4.04
CA ARG A 94 5.32 1.49 3.12
C ARG A 94 4.73 0.10 2.92
N LYS A 95 4.25 -0.52 3.99
CA LYS A 95 3.59 -1.82 3.92
C LYS A 95 2.30 -1.75 3.10
N SER A 96 1.50 -0.70 3.23
CA SER A 96 0.28 -0.56 2.40
C SER A 96 0.60 -0.42 0.91
N ILE A 97 1.70 0.26 0.56
CA ILE A 97 2.22 0.33 -0.82
C ILE A 97 2.66 -1.07 -1.30
N GLU A 98 3.44 -1.79 -0.51
CA GLU A 98 3.86 -3.16 -0.81
C GLU A 98 2.66 -4.08 -1.06
N THR A 99 1.71 -4.11 -0.12
CA THR A 99 0.50 -4.93 -0.19
C THR A 99 -0.33 -4.58 -1.43
N THR A 100 -0.48 -3.29 -1.73
CA THR A 100 -1.18 -2.83 -2.94
C THR A 100 -0.53 -3.38 -4.21
N ILE A 101 0.81 -3.26 -4.33
CA ILE A 101 1.54 -3.76 -5.51
C ILE A 101 1.38 -5.27 -5.62
N ALA A 102 1.58 -5.99 -4.51
CA ALA A 102 1.54 -7.45 -4.48
C ALA A 102 0.15 -7.99 -4.82
N GLU A 103 -0.91 -7.52 -4.16
CA GLU A 103 -2.27 -8.03 -4.36
C GLU A 103 -2.81 -7.69 -5.75
N THR A 104 -2.47 -6.51 -6.26
CA THR A 104 -2.82 -6.11 -7.61
C THR A 104 -2.11 -6.99 -8.65
N ALA A 105 -0.79 -7.16 -8.51
CA ALA A 105 -0.02 -8.01 -9.41
C ALA A 105 -0.43 -9.49 -9.32
N LEU A 106 -0.73 -10.00 -8.13
CA LEU A 106 -1.26 -11.35 -7.94
C LEU A 106 -2.59 -11.55 -8.65
N THR A 107 -3.49 -10.57 -8.60
CA THR A 107 -4.76 -10.61 -9.33
C THR A 107 -4.52 -10.65 -10.84
N GLU A 108 -3.61 -9.84 -11.37
CA GLU A 108 -3.28 -9.84 -12.81
C GLU A 108 -2.64 -11.16 -13.26
N VAL A 109 -1.65 -11.62 -12.50
CA VAL A 109 -0.86 -12.82 -12.78
C VAL A 109 -1.66 -14.09 -12.45
N SER A 110 -2.75 -14.00 -11.67
CA SER A 110 -3.60 -15.15 -11.33
C SER A 110 -4.13 -15.88 -12.56
N SER A 111 -4.51 -15.12 -13.60
CA SER A 111 -4.98 -15.68 -14.88
C SER A 111 -3.93 -16.56 -15.56
N THR A 112 -2.65 -16.25 -15.35
CA THR A 112 -1.47 -17.00 -15.83
C THR A 112 -1.06 -18.11 -14.85
N MET A 113 -1.22 -17.89 -13.54
CA MET A 113 -0.90 -18.86 -12.46
C MET A 113 -1.87 -20.04 -12.38
N TYR A 114 -3.13 -19.81 -12.75
CA TYR A 114 -4.18 -20.82 -12.77
C TYR A 114 -4.25 -21.58 -14.11
N ALA A 115 -3.22 -21.48 -14.96
CA ALA A 115 -2.99 -22.50 -15.98
C ALA A 115 -3.02 -23.88 -15.30
N LYS A 116 -3.86 -24.79 -15.81
CA LYS A 116 -4.46 -25.93 -15.10
C LYS A 116 -3.48 -26.90 -14.39
N ASP A 117 -2.17 -26.80 -14.62
CA ASP A 117 -1.16 -27.77 -14.18
C ASP A 117 -0.13 -27.23 -13.16
N ALA A 118 -0.29 -26.00 -12.63
CA ALA A 118 0.63 -25.49 -11.60
C ALA A 118 0.37 -26.15 -10.23
N SER A 119 1.39 -26.81 -9.65
CA SER A 119 1.32 -27.39 -8.30
C SER A 119 1.16 -26.32 -7.20
N PHE A 120 0.62 -26.72 -6.05
CA PHE A 120 0.48 -25.83 -4.88
C PHE A 120 1.80 -25.17 -4.48
N GLU A 121 2.89 -25.94 -4.43
CA GLU A 121 4.23 -25.41 -4.10
C GLU A 121 4.71 -24.37 -5.10
N LYS A 122 4.43 -24.58 -6.40
CA LYS A 122 4.80 -23.65 -7.46
C LYS A 122 4.01 -22.35 -7.34
N ARG A 123 2.71 -22.42 -7.01
CA ARG A 123 1.87 -21.24 -6.76
C ARG A 123 2.36 -20.44 -5.56
N ARG A 124 2.60 -21.12 -4.43
CA ARG A 124 3.13 -20.48 -3.20
C ARG A 124 4.53 -19.90 -3.40
N GLY A 125 5.38 -20.57 -4.18
CA GLY A 125 6.71 -20.08 -4.54
C GLY A 125 6.67 -18.81 -5.39
N LEU A 126 5.71 -18.72 -6.31
CA LEU A 126 5.49 -17.54 -7.14
C LEU A 126 4.86 -16.39 -6.35
N GLU A 127 3.88 -16.67 -5.50
CA GLU A 127 3.29 -15.66 -4.60
C GLU A 127 4.35 -14.99 -3.73
N ARG A 128 5.28 -15.77 -3.17
CA ARG A 128 6.39 -15.22 -2.39
C ARG A 128 7.30 -14.33 -3.23
N GLN A 129 7.68 -14.76 -4.43
CA GLN A 129 8.51 -13.94 -5.32
C GLN A 129 7.83 -12.62 -5.70
N ILE A 130 6.52 -12.63 -5.97
CA ILE A 130 5.77 -11.40 -6.25
C ILE A 130 5.80 -10.45 -5.04
N ARG A 131 5.61 -10.98 -3.83
CA ARG A 131 5.68 -10.18 -2.59
C ARG A 131 7.09 -9.64 -2.33
N ASP A 132 8.13 -10.44 -2.57
CA ASP A 132 9.53 -10.01 -2.43
C ASP A 132 9.86 -8.85 -3.39
N VAL A 133 9.44 -8.95 -4.65
CA VAL A 133 9.62 -7.87 -5.64
C VAL A 133 8.79 -6.64 -5.27
N ALA A 134 7.56 -6.83 -4.82
CA ALA A 134 6.72 -5.72 -4.36
C ALA A 134 7.34 -4.97 -3.17
N ALA A 135 7.98 -5.69 -2.24
CA ALA A 135 8.69 -5.10 -1.10
C ALA A 135 9.87 -4.24 -1.57
N GLU A 136 10.62 -4.68 -2.58
CA GLU A 136 11.71 -3.88 -3.18
C GLU A 136 11.19 -2.59 -3.84
N TYR A 137 10.08 -2.65 -4.57
CA TYR A 137 9.46 -1.44 -5.13
C TYR A 137 8.95 -0.50 -4.03
N ALA A 138 8.33 -1.04 -2.98
CA ALA A 138 7.87 -0.25 -1.85
C ALA A 138 9.04 0.38 -1.08
N ALA A 139 10.18 -0.30 -0.96
CA ALA A 139 11.40 0.24 -0.35
C ALA A 139 11.96 1.44 -1.13
N GLN A 140 11.84 1.43 -2.46
CA GLN A 140 12.27 2.52 -3.34
C GLN A 140 11.33 3.73 -3.32
N ALA A 141 10.10 3.59 -2.81
CA ALA A 141 9.19 4.72 -2.63
C ALA A 141 9.85 5.76 -1.72
N THR A 142 10.20 6.90 -2.32
CA THR A 142 10.89 7.99 -1.63
C THR A 142 9.88 8.80 -0.84
N LEU A 143 9.65 8.39 0.41
CA LEU A 143 8.85 9.12 1.40
C LEU A 143 9.70 10.23 2.05
N ASN A 144 10.22 11.15 1.25
CA ASN A 144 10.89 12.39 1.71
C ASN A 144 9.91 13.59 1.69
N PRO A 145 9.94 14.54 2.65
CA PRO A 145 9.11 15.76 2.66
C PRO A 145 9.13 16.62 1.38
N LEU A 146 10.21 16.57 0.61
CA LEU A 146 10.41 17.23 -0.69
C LEU A 146 10.08 16.31 -1.88
N GLY A 147 9.77 15.04 -1.63
CA GLY A 147 9.77 13.94 -2.58
C GLY A 147 8.38 13.40 -2.90
N ALA A 148 8.09 13.38 -4.21
CA ALA A 148 6.97 12.77 -4.91
C ALA A 148 5.56 13.31 -4.59
N THR A 149 4.85 13.77 -5.63
CA THR A 149 3.41 14.04 -5.57
C THR A 149 2.61 12.74 -5.48
N GLU A 150 1.34 12.83 -5.07
CA GLU A 150 0.38 11.69 -5.09
C GLU A 150 0.39 10.97 -6.44
N GLN A 151 0.40 11.72 -7.54
CA GLN A 151 0.44 11.17 -8.89
C GLN A 151 1.76 10.47 -9.20
N GLN A 152 2.89 11.00 -8.74
CA GLN A 152 4.19 10.36 -8.92
C GLN A 152 4.29 9.04 -8.13
N MET A 153 3.75 9.01 -6.92
CA MET A 153 3.67 7.77 -6.12
C MET A 153 2.73 6.75 -6.76
N ALA A 154 1.55 7.17 -7.22
CA ALA A 154 0.63 6.29 -7.93
C ALA A 154 1.28 5.72 -9.20
N GLN A 155 2.00 6.54 -9.97
CA GLN A 155 2.70 6.09 -11.17
C GLN A 155 3.81 5.09 -10.86
N ALA A 156 4.55 5.28 -9.77
CA ALA A 156 5.59 4.34 -9.34
C ALA A 156 4.99 2.98 -8.95
N ILE A 157 3.84 2.99 -8.26
CA ILE A 157 3.08 1.79 -7.91
C ILE A 157 2.60 1.06 -9.18
N GLU A 158 2.00 1.79 -10.12
CA GLU A 158 1.56 1.24 -11.40
C GLU A 158 2.71 0.65 -12.22
N ASN A 159 3.89 1.29 -12.18
CA ASN A 159 5.08 0.77 -12.85
C ASN A 159 5.56 -0.53 -12.20
N GLY A 160 5.61 -0.60 -10.87
CA GLY A 160 5.96 -1.83 -10.15
C GLY A 160 5.02 -2.99 -10.46
N ILE A 161 3.70 -2.73 -10.51
CA ILE A 161 2.70 -3.73 -10.91
C ILE A 161 2.97 -4.23 -12.33
N ARG A 162 3.18 -3.30 -13.29
CA ARG A 162 3.47 -3.65 -14.69
C ARG A 162 4.74 -4.47 -14.84
N ASP A 163 5.81 -4.07 -14.15
CA ASP A 163 7.11 -4.74 -14.22
C ASP A 163 7.01 -6.17 -13.66
N ILE A 164 6.30 -6.36 -12.54
CA ILE A 164 6.00 -7.70 -12.00
C ILE A 164 5.19 -8.52 -13.01
N GLY A 165 4.17 -7.94 -13.63
CA GLY A 165 3.40 -8.59 -14.69
C GLY A 165 4.30 -9.08 -15.83
N GLN A 166 5.24 -8.26 -16.30
CA GLN A 166 6.21 -8.64 -17.33
C GLN A 166 7.17 -9.75 -16.88
N ILE A 167 7.70 -9.66 -15.65
CA ILE A 167 8.61 -10.67 -15.07
C ILE A 167 7.93 -12.05 -15.04
N PHE A 168 6.63 -12.09 -14.74
CA PHE A 168 5.88 -13.34 -14.56
C PHE A 168 4.96 -13.72 -15.73
N GLY A 169 5.11 -13.06 -16.89
CA GLY A 169 4.56 -13.52 -18.16
C GLY A 169 3.13 -13.03 -18.48
N VAL A 170 2.68 -11.93 -17.87
CA VAL A 170 1.49 -11.20 -18.30
C VAL A 170 1.89 -10.22 -19.41
N THR A 171 1.78 -10.64 -20.66
CA THR A 171 1.80 -9.70 -21.81
C THR A 171 0.42 -9.07 -21.95
N SER A 172 0.36 -7.74 -21.83
CA SER A 172 -0.84 -6.93 -22.14
C SER A 172 -1.34 -7.14 -23.56
#